data_AF-A0A5C4VG95-F1
#
_entry.id   AF-A0A5C4VG95-F1
#
_cell.length_a   1.000
_cell.length_b   1.000
_cell.length_c   1.000
_cell.angle_alpha   90.00
_cell.angle_beta   90.00
_cell.angle_gamma   90.00
#
_symmetry.space_group_name_H-M   'P 1'
#
loop_
_entity.id
_entity.type
_entity.pdbx_description
1 polymer ?
#
loop_
_entity_poly.entity_id
_entity_poly.type
_entity_poly.pdbx_seq_one_letter_code
_entity_poly.pdbx_strand_id
1 'polypeptide(L)'
;MGSDLRRRAPHESSAHSAEFIASAARLKELHECSAVLRRTRMRAEEIVDEARALLAEAEQHGDTGRALELTGQLEQARGMYRTVLDAYVTICRKITRERHEILREHLGLSGVA
;
A
#
# COMPACT_ATOMS: atom_id res chain seq x y z
N MET A 1 44.14 -5.38 -39.54
CA MET A 1 42.77 -5.49 -40.07
C MET A 1 41.97 -6.27 -39.03
N GLY A 2 40.87 -5.85 -38.45
CA GLY A 2 40.02 -4.66 -38.51
C GLY A 2 38.97 -4.94 -37.43
N SER A 3 38.70 -3.96 -36.58
CA SER A 3 37.98 -4.10 -35.32
C SER A 3 36.50 -4.48 -35.51
N ASP A 4 36.05 -5.57 -34.90
CA ASP A 4 34.63 -5.81 -34.59
C ASP A 4 34.39 -5.64 -33.09
N LEU A 5 34.63 -4.42 -32.62
CA LEU A 5 34.07 -3.91 -31.38
C LEU A 5 33.02 -2.88 -31.76
N ARG A 6 31.78 -3.09 -31.29
CA ARG A 6 30.59 -2.21 -31.34
C ARG A 6 29.53 -2.58 -32.39
N ARG A 7 28.73 -3.59 -32.05
CA ARG A 7 27.29 -3.55 -32.32
C ARG A 7 26.52 -4.14 -31.14
N ARG A 8 26.61 -3.50 -29.96
CA ARG A 8 25.82 -3.88 -28.77
C ARG A 8 24.93 -2.76 -28.20
N ALA A 9 25.04 -1.52 -28.65
CA ALA A 9 24.70 -0.41 -27.75
C ALA A 9 23.32 0.32 -27.84
N PRO A 10 22.43 0.18 -28.84
CA PRO A 10 21.17 0.96 -28.81
C PRO A 10 19.98 0.21 -28.16
N HIS A 11 19.81 -1.10 -28.43
CA HIS A 11 18.62 -1.83 -27.99
C HIS A 11 18.64 -2.19 -26.49
N GLU A 12 19.79 -2.62 -25.95
CA GLU A 12 19.92 -2.93 -24.51
C GLU A 12 19.75 -1.64 -23.67
N SER A 13 20.33 -0.51 -24.11
CA SER A 13 20.18 0.78 -23.43
C SER A 13 18.75 1.34 -23.49
N SER A 14 18.04 1.15 -24.62
CA SER A 14 16.64 1.59 -24.75
C SER A 14 15.69 0.71 -23.94
N ALA A 15 15.95 -0.59 -23.85
CA ALA A 15 15.14 -1.51 -23.05
C ALA A 15 15.27 -1.20 -21.55
N HIS A 16 16.50 -1.01 -21.04
CA HIS A 16 16.72 -0.61 -19.65
C HIS A 16 16.08 0.74 -19.31
N SER A 17 16.09 1.70 -20.23
CA SER A 17 15.38 2.97 -20.03
C SER A 17 13.86 2.79 -19.98
N ALA A 18 13.29 1.91 -20.81
CA ALA A 18 11.86 1.63 -20.82
C ALA A 18 11.41 0.88 -19.55
N GLU A 19 12.19 -0.10 -19.10
CA GLU A 19 11.98 -0.82 -17.84
C GLU A 19 12.02 0.14 -16.64
N PHE A 20 13.03 1.02 -16.59
CA PHE A 20 13.12 2.03 -15.53
C PHE A 20 11.90 2.96 -15.51
N ILE A 21 11.46 3.45 -16.67
CA ILE A 21 10.25 4.30 -16.77
C ILE A 21 9.01 3.54 -16.29
N ALA A 22 8.88 2.27 -16.68
CA ALA A 22 7.76 1.43 -16.26
C ALA A 22 7.76 1.20 -14.74
N SER A 23 8.90 0.88 -14.14
CA SER A 23 9.05 0.70 -12.69
C SER A 23 8.81 2.00 -11.92
N ALA A 24 9.28 3.14 -12.43
CA ALA A 24 9.00 4.45 -11.85
C ALA A 24 7.50 4.81 -11.89
N ALA A 25 6.81 4.50 -13.00
CA ALA A 25 5.36 4.67 -13.12
C ALA A 25 4.61 3.77 -12.13
N ARG A 26 4.99 2.50 -12.02
CA ARG A 26 4.40 1.54 -11.06
C ARG A 26 4.60 2.01 -9.61
N LEU A 27 5.79 2.52 -9.28
CA LEU A 27 6.07 3.08 -7.96
C LEU A 27 5.18 4.29 -7.65
N LYS A 28 4.94 5.15 -8.63
CA LYS A 28 4.02 6.30 -8.49
C LYS A 28 2.59 5.82 -8.22
N GLU A 29 2.08 4.86 -8.99
CA GLU A 29 0.74 4.29 -8.79
C GLU A 29 0.59 3.64 -7.41
N LEU A 30 1.61 2.90 -6.95
CA LEU A 30 1.62 2.32 -5.61
C LEU A 30 1.54 3.42 -4.53
N HIS A 31 2.25 4.54 -4.71
CA HIS A 31 2.17 5.67 -3.80
C HIS A 31 0.79 6.33 -3.78
N GLU A 32 0.17 6.53 -4.93
CA GLU A 32 -1.20 7.06 -5.04
C GLU A 32 -2.20 6.13 -4.34
N CYS A 33 -2.10 4.82 -4.58
CA CYS A 33 -2.90 3.81 -3.89
C CYS A 33 -2.69 3.87 -2.37
N SER A 34 -1.44 3.99 -1.91
CA SER A 34 -1.13 4.11 -0.48
C SER A 34 -1.75 5.36 0.16
N ALA A 35 -1.83 6.47 -0.58
CA ALA A 35 -2.43 7.70 -0.09
C ALA A 35 -3.94 7.56 0.07
N VAL A 36 -4.61 6.89 -0.87
CA VAL A 36 -6.04 6.55 -0.77
C VAL A 36 -6.27 5.65 0.44
N LEU A 37 -5.53 4.54 0.56
CA LEU A 37 -5.67 3.60 1.67
C LEU A 37 -5.39 4.25 3.02
N ARG A 38 -4.43 5.17 3.12
CA ARG A 38 -4.18 5.93 4.34
C ARG A 38 -5.39 6.77 4.75
N ARG A 39 -6.02 7.47 3.80
CA ARG A 39 -7.25 8.25 4.06
C ARG A 39 -8.40 7.36 4.46
N THR A 40 -8.61 6.26 3.74
CA THR A 40 -9.66 5.28 4.06
C THR A 40 -9.44 4.66 5.45
N ARG A 41 -8.18 4.38 5.83
CA ARG A 41 -7.82 3.85 7.15
C ARG A 41 -8.20 4.84 8.25
N MET A 42 -7.86 6.12 8.09
CA MET A 42 -8.23 7.17 9.06
C MET A 42 -9.74 7.28 9.19
N ARG A 43 -10.48 7.27 8.07
CA ARG A 43 -11.95 7.31 8.14
C ARG A 43 -12.54 6.07 8.81
N ALA A 44 -11.99 4.89 8.57
CA ALA A 44 -12.44 3.67 9.23
C ALA A 44 -12.13 3.66 10.73
N GLU A 45 -11.01 4.27 11.14
CA GLU A 45 -10.64 4.49 12.55
C GLU A 45 -11.65 5.39 13.26
N GLU A 46 -12.00 6.52 12.64
CA GLU A 46 -13.03 7.44 13.15
C GLU A 46 -14.36 6.73 13.36
N ILE A 47 -14.80 5.89 12.42
CA ILE A 47 -16.06 5.14 12.54
C ILE A 47 -16.01 4.16 13.72
N VAL A 48 -14.86 3.50 13.95
CA VAL A 48 -14.69 2.61 15.11
C VAL A 48 -14.78 3.40 16.41
N ASP A 49 -14.17 4.58 16.48
CA ASP A 49 -14.19 5.42 17.68
C ASP A 49 -15.58 6.03 17.93
N GLU A 50 -16.28 6.45 16.88
CA GLU A 50 -17.69 6.86 16.94
C GLU A 50 -18.58 5.73 17.49
N ALA A 51 -18.45 4.50 16.95
CA ALA A 51 -19.22 3.35 17.40
C ALA A 51 -18.93 2.97 18.86
N ARG A 52 -17.66 3.06 19.31
CA ARG A 52 -17.29 2.88 20.72
C ARG A 52 -17.93 3.92 21.63
N ALA A 53 -17.93 5.18 21.22
CA ALA A 53 -18.51 6.26 22.00
C ALA A 53 -20.03 6.07 22.18
N LEU A 54 -20.72 5.70 21.11
CA LEU A 54 -22.15 5.39 21.15
C LEU A 54 -22.47 4.18 22.02
N LEU A 55 -21.64 3.13 21.96
CA LEU A 55 -21.81 1.95 22.80
C LEU A 55 -21.66 2.31 24.29
N ALA A 56 -20.60 3.04 24.64
CA ALA A 56 -20.36 3.48 26.00
C ALA A 56 -21.51 4.36 26.52
N GLU A 57 -22.07 5.23 25.67
CA GLU A 57 -23.26 6.02 26.01
C GLU A 57 -24.47 5.10 26.30
N ALA A 58 -24.76 4.12 25.44
CA ALA A 58 -25.88 3.20 25.64
C ALA A 58 -25.73 2.38 26.93
N GLU A 59 -24.52 1.90 27.22
CA GLU A 59 -24.20 1.17 28.45
C GLU A 59 -24.41 2.05 29.69
N GLN A 60 -23.97 3.31 29.67
CA GLN A 60 -24.16 4.26 30.77
C GLN A 60 -25.63 4.56 31.07
N HIS A 61 -26.47 4.60 30.04
CA HIS A 61 -27.92 4.83 30.20
C HIS A 61 -28.70 3.54 30.53
N GLY A 62 -28.03 2.39 30.59
CA GLY A 62 -28.68 1.10 30.85
C GLY A 62 -29.55 0.60 29.69
N ASP A 63 -29.37 1.14 28.48
CA ASP A 63 -30.11 0.73 27.30
C ASP A 63 -29.48 -0.54 26.70
N THR A 64 -29.85 -1.68 27.26
CA THR A 64 -29.28 -2.98 26.90
C THR A 64 -29.60 -3.39 25.46
N GLY A 65 -30.75 -2.97 24.92
CA GLY A 65 -31.15 -3.27 23.55
C GLY A 65 -30.25 -2.55 22.55
N ARG A 66 -30.11 -1.23 22.72
CA ARG A 66 -29.22 -0.40 21.90
C ARG A 66 -27.76 -0.81 22.06
N ALA A 67 -27.31 -1.16 23.26
CA ALA A 67 -25.93 -1.63 23.49
C ALA A 67 -25.61 -2.91 22.72
N LEU A 68 -26.55 -3.86 22.65
CA LEU A 68 -26.36 -5.12 21.91
C LEU A 68 -26.24 -4.86 20.39
N GLU A 69 -27.07 -3.99 19.83
CA GLU A 69 -26.99 -3.60 18.42
C GLU A 69 -25.66 -2.88 18.11
N LEU A 70 -25.27 -1.91 18.95
CA LEU A 70 -24.04 -1.15 18.79
C LEU A 70 -22.78 -2.01 18.93
N THR A 71 -22.83 -3.06 19.74
CA THR A 71 -21.74 -4.05 19.83
C THR A 71 -21.52 -4.73 18.47
N GLY A 72 -22.59 -5.16 17.80
CA GLY A 72 -22.50 -5.75 16.46
C GLY A 72 -21.94 -4.78 15.42
N GLN A 73 -22.39 -3.52 15.44
CA GLN A 73 -21.88 -2.47 14.56
C GLN A 73 -20.41 -2.16 14.80
N LEU A 74 -19.98 -2.13 16.07
CA LEU A 74 -18.60 -1.92 16.44
C LEU A 74 -17.70 -3.05 15.92
N GLU A 75 -18.12 -4.31 16.07
CA GLU A 75 -17.35 -5.44 15.54
C GLU A 75 -17.26 -5.41 14.00
N GLN A 76 -18.34 -5.03 13.32
CA GLN A 76 -18.31 -4.81 11.87
C GLN A 76 -17.32 -3.70 11.49
N ALA A 77 -17.37 -2.55 12.16
CA ALA A 77 -16.47 -1.43 11.93
C ALA A 77 -15.00 -1.83 12.14
N ARG A 78 -14.72 -2.60 13.22
CA ARG A 78 -13.38 -3.14 13.49
C ARG A 78 -12.89 -4.08 12.39
N GLY A 79 -13.77 -4.93 11.87
CA GLY A 79 -13.48 -5.81 10.73
C GLY A 79 -13.10 -5.04 9.46
N MET A 80 -13.86 -3.99 9.15
CA MET A 80 -13.57 -3.12 8.02
C MET A 80 -12.25 -2.36 8.19
N TYR A 81 -12.01 -1.76 9.37
CA TYR A 81 -10.75 -1.10 9.69
C TYR A 81 -9.56 -2.03 9.51
N ARG A 82 -9.66 -3.26 10.03
CA ARG A 82 -8.62 -4.28 9.88
C ARG A 82 -8.34 -4.60 8.41
N THR A 83 -9.38 -4.76 7.59
CA THR A 83 -9.23 -5.04 6.16
C THR A 83 -8.46 -3.93 5.44
N VAL A 84 -8.79 -2.66 5.74
CA VAL A 84 -8.10 -1.50 5.16
C VAL A 84 -6.66 -1.40 5.66
N LEU A 85 -6.41 -1.68 6.94
CA LEU A 85 -5.07 -1.69 7.53
C LEU A 85 -4.19 -2.76 6.87
N ASP A 86 -4.69 -3.97 6.69
CA ASP A 86 -3.97 -5.08 6.04
C ASP A 86 -3.63 -4.75 4.58
N ALA A 87 -4.56 -4.13 3.86
CA ALA A 87 -4.33 -3.63 2.50
C ALA A 87 -3.26 -2.53 2.47
N TYR A 88 -3.32 -1.57 3.40
CA TYR A 88 -2.35 -0.47 3.50
C TYR A 88 -0.94 -1.00 3.77
N VAL A 89 -0.77 -1.89 4.75
CA VAL A 89 0.51 -2.52 5.08
C VAL A 89 1.06 -3.30 3.86
N THR A 90 0.19 -4.02 3.15
CA THR A 90 0.57 -4.75 1.94
C THR A 90 1.11 -3.82 0.86
N ILE A 91 0.47 -2.68 0.61
CA ILE A 91 0.93 -1.69 -0.36
C ILE A 91 2.25 -1.05 0.07
N CYS A 92 2.43 -0.71 1.36
CA CYS A 92 3.70 -0.19 1.86
C CYS A 92 4.87 -1.17 1.66
N ARG A 93 4.63 -2.48 1.85
CA ARG A 93 5.63 -3.51 1.56
C ARG A 93 5.95 -3.59 0.07
N LYS A 94 4.95 -3.49 -0.81
CA LYS A 94 5.15 -3.46 -2.27
C LYS A 94 5.96 -2.24 -2.71
N ILE A 95 5.64 -1.05 -2.20
CA ILE A 95 6.43 0.19 -2.43
C ILE A 95 7.88 -0.02 -2.05
N THR A 96 8.11 -0.59 -0.86
CA THR A 96 9.46 -0.85 -0.37
C THR A 96 10.19 -1.80 -1.31
N ARG A 97 9.56 -2.89 -1.75
CA ARG A 97 10.15 -3.83 -2.70
C ARG A 97 10.49 -3.18 -4.03
N GLU A 98 9.55 -2.45 -4.64
CA GLU A 98 9.74 -1.78 -5.93
C GLU A 98 10.90 -0.78 -5.86
N ARG A 99 11.02 -0.02 -4.76
CA ARG A 99 12.16 0.88 -4.52
C ARG A 99 13.50 0.13 -4.50
N HIS A 100 13.56 -1.02 -3.82
CA HIS A 100 14.78 -1.82 -3.79
C HIS A 100 15.12 -2.46 -5.13
N GLU A 101 14.11 -2.80 -5.95
CA GLU A 101 14.30 -3.32 -7.30
C GLU A 101 14.88 -2.25 -8.22
N ILE A 102 14.26 -1.06 -8.24
CA ILE A 102 14.77 0.10 -8.99
C ILE A 102 16.21 0.44 -8.59
N LEU A 103 16.50 0.47 -7.28
CA LEU A 103 17.86 0.76 -6.79
C LEU A 103 18.87 -0.31 -7.23
N ARG A 104 18.51 -1.60 -7.20
CA ARG A 104 19.39 -2.69 -7.64
C ARG A 104 19.69 -2.60 -9.13
N GLU A 105 18.70 -2.29 -9.95
CA GLU A 105 18.85 -2.09 -11.39
C GLU A 105 19.74 -0.87 -11.68
N HIS A 106 19.53 0.25 -10.98
CA HIS A 106 20.32 1.46 -11.18
C HIS A 106 21.79 1.34 -10.77
N LEU A 107 22.08 0.58 -9.72
CA LEU A 107 23.44 0.36 -9.21
C LEU A 107 24.16 -0.79 -9.93
N GLY A 108 23.54 -1.42 -10.94
CA GLY A 108 24.15 -2.54 -11.66
C GLY A 108 24.34 -3.80 -10.82
N LEU A 109 23.60 -3.93 -9.70
CA LEU A 109 23.67 -5.08 -8.79
C LEU A 109 22.89 -6.30 -9.30
N SER A 110 22.43 -6.30 -10.56
CA SER A 110 21.64 -7.40 -11.13
C SER A 110 22.47 -8.59 -11.65
N GLY A 111 23.80 -8.57 -11.52
CA GLY A 111 24.70 -9.52 -12.18
C GLY A 111 25.81 -10.15 -11.34
N VAL A 112 25.65 -10.29 -10.01
CA VAL A 112 26.61 -11.04 -9.18
C VAL A 112 25.90 -12.22 -8.51
N ALA A 113 25.73 -13.31 -9.27
CA ALA A 113 25.43 -14.64 -8.78
C ALA A 113 26.23 -15.65 -9.61
#